data_AF-A0A2V8GU95-F1
#
_entry.id   AF-A0A2V8GU95-F1
#
_cell.length_a   1.000
_cell.length_b   1.000
_cell.length_c   1.000
_cell.angle_alpha   90.00
_cell.angle_beta   90.00
_cell.angle_gamma   90.00
#
_symmetry.space_group_name_H-M   'P 1'
#
loop_
_entity.id
_entity.type
_entity.pdbx_description
1 polymer ?
#
loop_
_entity_poly.entity_id
_entity_poly.type
_entity_poly.pdbx_seq_one_letter_code
_entity_poly.pdbx_strand_id
1 'polypeptide(L)' 'MRRNITFVITILIGAATVPAQDFQVSTNVDLVVVPVSVRDGGRLVHGLSKEDFTVLEDKVGQTISNFSADP' A
#
# COMPACT_ATOMS: atom_id res chain seq x y z
N MET A 1 48.72 22.47 23.50
CA MET A 1 47.26 22.25 23.52
C MET A 1 46.60 21.98 22.15
N ARG A 2 47.36 21.86 21.03
CA ARG A 2 46.79 21.73 19.66
C ARG A 2 46.80 20.31 19.08
N ARG A 3 47.37 19.32 19.77
CA ARG A 3 47.57 17.95 19.26
C ARG A 3 46.41 16.98 19.54
N ASN A 4 45.52 17.34 20.46
CA ASN A 4 44.40 16.48 20.89
C ASN A 4 43.12 16.74 20.07
N ILE A 5 43.02 17.91 19.44
CA ILE A 5 41.83 18.34 18.68
C ILE A 5 41.78 17.64 17.32
N THR A 6 42.94 17.42 16.68
CA THR A 6 43.02 16.75 15.38
C THR A 6 42.52 15.31 15.42
N PHE A 7 42.80 14.56 16.49
CA PHE A 7 42.34 13.17 16.62
C PHE A 7 40.83 13.03 16.81
N VAL A 8 40.19 14.01 17.46
CA VAL A 8 38.73 14.00 17.70
C VAL A 8 37.96 14.27 16.40
N ILE A 9 38.48 15.16 15.53
CA ILE A 9 37.84 15.49 14.25
C ILE A 9 37.87 14.29 13.29
N THR A 10 38.95 13.50 13.27
CA THR A 10 39.05 12.33 12.39
C THR A 10 38.07 11.20 12.76
N ILE A 11 37.78 11.03 14.05
CA ILE A 11 36.79 10.04 14.53
C ILE A 11 35.36 10.48 14.20
N LEU A 12 35.07 11.78 14.26
CA LEU A 12 33.75 12.35 13.95
C LEU A 12 33.36 12.21 12.47
N ILE A 13 34.34 12.24 11.55
CA ILE A 13 34.07 12.08 10.12
C ILE A 13 33.84 10.60 9.74
N GLY A 14 34.47 9.65 10.45
CA GLY A 14 34.32 8.21 10.19
C GLY A 14 32.98 7.62 10.65
N ALA A 15 32.30 8.24 11.62
CA ALA A 15 31.01 7.74 12.13
C ALA A 15 29.81 8.07 11.23
N ALA A 16 29.96 8.97 10.24
CA ALA A 16 28.86 9.47 9.42
C ALA A 16 28.50 8.58 8.20
N THR A 17 29.26 7.52 7.94
CA THR A 17 29.04 6.64 6.78
C THR A 17 28.46 5.28 7.16
N VAL A 18 27.53 5.23 8.12
CA VAL A 18 26.68 4.04 8.27
C VAL A 18 25.67 4.11 7.12
N PRO A 19 25.73 3.23 6.09
CA PRO A 19 24.69 3.21 5.07
C PRO A 19 23.34 2.99 5.75
N ALA A 20 22.41 3.91 5.52
CA ALA A 20 21.00 3.70 5.86
C ALA A 20 20.58 2.41 5.15
N GLN A 21 20.24 1.38 5.93
CA GLN A 21 19.69 0.16 5.35
C GLN A 21 18.34 0.52 4.73
N ASP A 22 18.24 0.49 3.40
CA ASP A 22 16.97 0.65 2.71
C ASP A 22 16.09 -0.56 3.04
N PHE A 23 15.12 -0.35 3.93
CA PHE A 23 14.14 -1.38 4.26
C PHE A 23 13.13 -1.49 3.11
N GLN A 24 13.27 -2.52 2.27
CA GLN A 24 12.29 -2.83 1.23
C GLN A 24 11.21 -3.77 1.79
N VAL A 25 9.98 -3.27 1.90
CA VAL A 25 8.81 -4.09 2.24
C VAL A 25 8.26 -4.69 0.95
N SER A 26 8.31 -6.02 0.84
CA SER A 26 7.68 -6.78 -0.24
C SER A 26 6.57 -7.64 0.33
N THR A 27 5.35 -7.45 -0.16
CA THR A 27 4.19 -8.27 0.20
C THR A 27 3.63 -8.91 -1.06
N ASN A 28 3.19 -10.17 -0.95
CA ASN A 28 2.43 -10.79 -2.04
C ASN A 28 1.02 -10.21 -2.02
N VAL A 29 0.51 -9.84 -3.21
CA VAL A 29 -0.86 -9.34 -3.39
C VAL A 29 -1.55 -10.27 -4.38
N ASP A 30 -2.60 -10.95 -3.92
CA ASP A 30 -3.45 -11.76 -4.79
C ASP A 30 -4.60 -10.89 -5.30
N LEU A 31 -4.66 -10.69 -6.62
CA LEU A 31 -5.76 -9.96 -7.25
C LEU A 31 -6.93 -10.92 -7.49
N VAL A 32 -8.04 -10.70 -6.78
CA VAL A 32 -9.28 -11.48 -6.93
C VAL A 32 -10.33 -10.65 -7.66
N VAL A 33 -10.95 -11.22 -8.69
CA VAL A 33 -12.05 -10.59 -9.44
C VAL A 33 -13.38 -11.18 -8.98
N VAL A 34 -14.30 -10.31 -8.55
CA VAL A 34 -15.63 -10.70 -8.04
C VAL A 34 -16.71 -10.19 -9.02
N PRO A 35 -17.28 -11.06 -9.88
CA PRO A 35 -18.36 -10.67 -10.77
C PRO A 35 -19.68 -10.57 -9.98
N VAL A 36 -20.41 -9.46 -10.16
CA VAL A 36 -21.67 -9.20 -9.44
C VAL A 36 -22.76 -8.71 -10.40
N SER A 37 -24.01 -9.05 -10.09
CA SER A 37 -25.19 -8.47 -10.74
C SER A 37 -26.24 -8.13 -9.69
N VAL A 38 -26.81 -6.93 -9.77
CA VAL A 38 -27.80 -6.45 -8.81
C VAL A 38 -29.17 -6.44 -9.48
N ARG A 39 -30.20 -6.94 -8.78
CA ARG A 39 -31.57 -6.98 -9.27
C ARG A 39 -32.53 -6.40 -8.24
N ASP A 40 -33.51 -5.66 -8.73
CA ASP A 40 -34.65 -5.17 -7.95
C ASP A 40 -35.96 -5.58 -8.65
N GLY A 41 -36.84 -6.28 -7.93
CA GLY A 41 -38.09 -6.80 -8.50
C GLY A 41 -37.91 -7.65 -9.78
N GLY A 42 -36.76 -8.32 -9.94
CA GLY A 42 -36.41 -9.11 -11.12
C GLY A 42 -35.83 -8.31 -12.30
N ARG A 43 -35.72 -6.98 -12.18
CA ARG A 43 -35.06 -6.11 -13.18
C ARG A 43 -33.60 -5.90 -12.80
N LEU A 44 -32.72 -5.87 -13.79
CA LEU A 44 -31.34 -5.50 -13.56
C LEU A 44 -31.26 -4.03 -13.16
N VAL A 45 -30.46 -3.77 -12.12
CA VAL A 45 -30.13 -2.41 -11.69
C VAL A 45 -28.88 -1.99 -12.45
N HIS A 46 -28.98 -0.87 -13.15
CA HIS A 46 -27.90 -0.28 -13.94
C HIS A 46 -27.41 1.02 -13.28
N GLY A 47 -26.25 1.50 -13.72
CA GLY A 47 -25.70 2.78 -13.26
C GLY A 47 -25.11 2.74 -11.84
N LEU A 48 -24.86 1.55 -11.30
CA LEU A 48 -24.12 1.40 -10.05
C LEU A 48 -22.66 1.75 -10.27
N SER A 49 -22.13 2.48 -9.29
CA SER A 49 -20.75 2.91 -9.21
C SER A 49 -19.97 2.05 -8.23
N LYS A 50 -18.65 2.19 -8.21
CA LYS A 50 -17.79 1.47 -7.27
C LYS A 50 -18.19 1.74 -5.81
N GLU A 51 -18.64 2.96 -5.52
CA GLU A 51 -19.00 3.46 -4.20
C GLU A 51 -20.25 2.78 -3.63
N ASP A 52 -21.05 2.13 -4.47
CA ASP A 52 -22.24 1.37 -4.07
C ASP A 52 -21.91 -0.04 -3.56
N PHE A 53 -20.63 -0.45 -3.60
CA PHE A 53 -20.18 -1.78 -3.21
C PHE A 53 -19.18 -1.74 -2.04
N THR A 54 -19.23 -2.77 -1.21
CA THR A 54 -18.22 -3.06 -0.19
C THR A 54 -17.83 -4.53 -0.28
N VAL A 55 -16.53 -4.81 -0.38
CA VAL A 55 -15.99 -6.17 -0.35
C VAL A 55 -15.43 -6.42 1.04
N LEU A 56 -15.83 -7.53 1.65
CA LEU A 56 -15.36 -7.96 2.97
C LEU A 56 -14.69 -9.33 2.84
N GLU A 57 -13.53 -9.47 3.46
CA GLU A 57 -12.88 -10.76 3.72
C GLU A 57 -12.78 -10.93 5.22
N ASP A 58 -13.41 -11.98 5.77
CA ASP A 58 -13.47 -12.21 7.22
C ASP A 58 -13.92 -10.98 8.04
N LYS A 59 -14.89 -10.23 7.48
CA LYS A 59 -15.44 -8.97 8.03
C LYS A 59 -14.48 -7.78 7.97
N VAL A 60 -13.33 -7.92 7.34
CA VAL A 60 -12.37 -6.83 7.09
C VAL A 60 -12.65 -6.23 5.70
N GLY A 61 -12.81 -4.92 5.65
CA GLY A 61 -13.04 -4.18 4.40
C GLY A 61 -11.85 -4.24 3.46
N GLN A 62 -12.10 -4.60 2.20
CA GLN A 62 -11.10 -4.68 1.15
C GLN A 62 -11.14 -3.44 0.26
N THR A 63 -9.98 -3.04 -0.25
CA THR A 63 -9.89 -1.95 -1.21
C THR A 63 -10.20 -2.47 -2.62
N ILE A 64 -11.25 -1.95 -3.24
CA ILE A 64 -11.56 -2.23 -4.64
C ILE A 64 -10.59 -1.42 -5.51
N SER A 65 -9.49 -2.04 -5.96
CA SER A 65 -8.47 -1.38 -6.79
C SER A 65 -8.90 -1.19 -8.24
N ASN A 66 -9.73 -2.08 -8.77
CA ASN A 66 -10.27 -2.02 -10.12
C ASN A 66 -11.79 -2.22 -10.10
N PHE A 67 -12.53 -1.42 -10.89
CA PHE A 67 -13.97 -1.53 -11.05
C PHE A 67 -14.33 -1.39 -12.53
N SER A 68 -15.18 -2.29 -13.01
CA SER A 68 -15.73 -2.26 -14.36
C SER A 68 -17.21 -2.62 -14.28
N ALA A 69 -18.04 -1.84 -14.98
CA ALA A 69 -19.43 -2.17 -15.21
C ALA A 69 -19.59 -2.39 -16.71
N ASP A 70 -20.16 -3.54 -17.09
CA ASP A 70 -20.52 -3.76 -18.48
C ASP A 70 -21.66 -2.81 -18.87
N PRO A 71 -21.55 -2.13 -20.03
CA PRO A 71 -22.52 -1.13 -20.48
C PRO A 71 -23.88 -1.71 -20.86
#